data_AF-D3IF39-F1
#
_entry.id   AF-D3IF39-F1
#
_cell.length_a   1.000
_cell.length_b   1.000
_cell.length_c   1.000
_cell.angle_alpha   90.00
_cell.angle_beta   90.00
_cell.angle_gamma   90.00
#
_symmetry.space_group_name_H-M   'P 1'
#
loop_
_entity.id
_entity.type
_entity.pdbx_description
1 polymer ?
#
loop_
_entity_poly.entity_id
_entity_poly.type
_entity_poly.pdbx_seq_one_letter_code
_entity_poly.pdbx_strand_id
1 'polypeptide(L)' 'MEQTEKHLYYFDTVEMQADGVENFAAIIVQKSNPKLNEIVEAFNRVVNILKEKPE' A
#
# COMPACT_ATOMS: atom_id res chain seq x y z
N MET A 1 -13.17 17.34 -20.65
CA MET A 1 -12.83 17.77 -19.27
C MET A 1 -12.56 16.50 -18.49
N GLU A 2 -11.35 15.95 -18.54
CA GLU A 2 -11.14 14.57 -18.05
C GLU A 2 -9.68 14.39 -17.61
N GLN A 3 -9.25 15.11 -16.58
CA GLN A 3 -7.86 14.94 -16.09
C GLN A 3 -7.60 15.38 -14.63
N THR A 4 -8.57 15.91 -13.90
CA THR A 4 -8.33 16.49 -12.56
C THR A 4 -8.45 15.47 -11.40
N GLU A 5 -9.05 14.30 -11.62
CA GLU A 5 -9.31 13.33 -10.53
C GLU A 5 -8.13 12.42 -10.18
N LYS A 6 -7.11 12.33 -11.05
CA LYS A 6 -5.95 11.41 -10.86
C LYS A 6 -4.99 11.79 -9.74
N HIS A 7 -5.25 12.86 -8.99
CA HIS A 7 -4.36 13.31 -7.91
C HIS A 7 -5.03 13.38 -6.53
N LEU A 8 -6.31 13.01 -6.40
CA LEU A 8 -7.02 13.05 -5.11
C LEU A 8 -6.59 11.94 -4.15
N TYR A 9 -6.03 10.86 -4.68
CA TYR A 9 -5.65 9.68 -3.92
C TYR A 9 -4.14 9.41 -4.01
N TYR A 10 -3.57 9.01 -2.89
CA TYR A 10 -2.34 8.23 -2.81
C TYR A 10 -2.68 6.78 -3.14
N PHE A 11 -1.88 6.19 -4.02
CA PHE A 11 -2.03 4.81 -4.45
C PHE A 11 -0.65 4.17 -4.44
N ASP A 12 -0.55 2.99 -3.84
CA ASP A 12 0.68 2.19 -3.86
C ASP A 12 0.33 0.70 -3.89
N THR A 13 1.21 -0.08 -4.50
CA THR A 13 1.07 -1.54 -4.67
C THR A 13 2.37 -2.22 -4.33
N VAL A 14 2.26 -3.31 -3.57
CA VAL A 14 3.41 -4.12 -3.21
C VAL A 14 3.15 -5.58 -3.53
N GLU A 15 4.07 -6.13 -4.31
CA GLU A 15 4.16 -7.56 -4.59
C GLU A 15 4.96 -8.24 -3.46
N MET A 16 4.49 -9.41 -3.04
CA MET A 16 5.15 -10.21 -2.00
C MET A 16 5.03 -11.70 -2.34
N GLN A 17 6.04 -12.47 -1.94
CA GLN A 17 6.01 -13.92 -2.07
C GLN A 17 5.90 -14.50 -0.65
N ALA A 18 4.89 -15.32 -0.40
CA ALA A 18 4.68 -15.99 0.89
C ALA A 18 4.20 -17.41 0.62
N ASP A 19 4.80 -18.41 1.28
CA ASP A 19 4.47 -19.83 1.12
C ASP A 19 4.50 -20.32 -0.33
N GLY A 20 5.44 -19.81 -1.14
CA GLY A 20 5.55 -20.12 -2.57
C GLY A 20 4.46 -19.52 -3.46
N VAL A 21 3.57 -18.69 -2.91
CA VAL A 21 2.48 -18.01 -3.62
C VAL A 21 2.80 -16.53 -3.80
N GLU A 22 2.65 -16.03 -5.03
CA GLU A 22 2.69 -14.60 -5.33
C GLU A 22 1.43 -13.92 -4.79
N ASN A 23 1.63 -12.94 -3.93
CA ASN A 23 0.60 -12.16 -3.27
C ASN A 23 0.77 -10.67 -3.61
N PHE A 24 -0.34 -9.94 -3.57
CA PHE A 24 -0.38 -8.52 -3.88
C PHE A 24 -1.15 -7.77 -2.80
N ALA A 25 -0.57 -6.69 -2.30
CA ALA A 25 -1.25 -5.75 -1.42
C ALA A 25 -1.30 -4.38 -2.11
N ALA A 26 -2.44 -3.72 -2.02
CA ALA A 26 -2.63 -2.37 -2.55
C ALA A 26 -3.23 -1.47 -1.48
N ILE A 27 -2.86 -0.19 -1.50
CA ILE A 27 -3.43 0.82 -0.63
C ILE A 27 -3.90 2.02 -1.44
N ILE A 28 -5.09 2.51 -1.12
CA ILE A 28 -5.68 3.71 -1.71
C ILE A 28 -6.12 4.61 -0.56
N VAL A 29 -5.54 5.81 -0.48
CA VAL A 29 -5.84 6.78 0.60
C VAL A 29 -6.09 8.14 -0.02
N GLN A 30 -7.11 8.86 0.43
CA GLN A 30 -7.32 10.23 -0.01
C GLN A 30 -6.16 11.12 0.45
N LYS A 31 -5.55 11.92 -0.43
CA LYS A 31 -4.39 12.76 -0.11
C LYS A 31 -4.68 13.81 0.96
N SER A 32 -5.93 14.25 1.08
CA SER A 32 -6.36 15.19 2.12
C SER A 32 -6.54 14.53 3.49
N ASN A 33 -6.31 13.22 3.62
CA ASN A 33 -6.36 12.55 4.91
C ASN A 33 -5.18 13.04 5.78
N PRO A 34 -5.45 13.65 6.95
CA PRO A 34 -4.38 14.19 7.80
C PRO A 34 -3.44 13.11 8.35
N LYS A 35 -3.86 11.84 8.31
CA LYS A 35 -3.07 10.68 8.74
C LYS A 35 -2.44 9.91 7.58
N LEU A 36 -2.39 10.48 6.39
CA LEU A 36 -1.85 9.80 5.20
C LEU A 36 -0.49 9.15 5.48
N ASN A 37 0.45 9.89 6.08
CA ASN A 37 1.78 9.38 6.37
C ASN A 37 1.76 8.21 7.36
N GLU A 38 0.99 8.32 8.45
CA GLU A 38 0.85 7.24 9.45
C GLU A 38 0.27 5.96 8.82
N ILE A 39 -0.71 6.12 7.93
CA ILE A 39 -1.36 5.01 7.22
C ILE A 39 -0.34 4.32 6.29
N VAL A 40 0.44 5.09 5.53
CA VAL A 40 1.47 4.56 4.63
C VAL A 40 2.58 3.85 5.41
N GLU A 41 3.04 4.43 6.52
CA GLU A 41 4.05 3.80 7.39
C GLU A 41 3.54 2.49 8.00
N ALA A 42 2.31 2.47 8.50
CA ALA A 42 1.69 1.27 9.06
C ALA A 42 1.53 0.17 8.00
N PHE A 43 1.08 0.53 6.80
CA PHE A 43 0.97 -0.39 5.67
C PHE A 43 2.33 -1.00 5.31
N ASN A 44 3.35 -0.17 5.14
CA ASN A 44 4.71 -0.63 4.81
C ASN A 44 5.27 -1.56 5.89
N ARG A 45 5.03 -1.26 7.17
CA ARG A 45 5.45 -2.13 8.27
C ARG A 45 4.78 -3.50 8.20
N VAL A 46 3.47 -3.55 7.96
CA VAL A 46 2.73 -4.82 7.85
C VAL A 46 3.22 -5.62 6.66
N VAL A 47 3.38 -4.98 5.50
CA VAL A 47 3.87 -5.64 4.28
C VAL A 47 5.29 -6.20 4.48
N ASN A 48 6.17 -5.47 5.14
CA ASN A 48 7.52 -5.97 5.45
C ASN A 48 7.48 -7.20 6.37
N ILE A 49 6.65 -7.19 7.41
CA ILE A 49 6.49 -8.36 8.30
C ILE A 49 5.98 -9.58 7.51
N LEU A 50 5.03 -9.38 6.60
CA LEU A 50 4.49 -10.46 5.78
C LEU A 50 5.51 -11.01 4.77
N LYS A 51 6.41 -10.15 4.25
CA LYS A 51 7.52 -10.55 3.37
C LYS A 51 8.61 -11.32 4.09
N GLU A 52 8.90 -10.97 5.34
CA GLU A 52 9.99 -11.55 6.13
C GLU A 52 9.59 -12.80 6.91
N LYS A 53 8.31 -13.21 6.87
CA LYS A 53 7.85 -14.37 7.62
C LYS A 53 8.61 -15.61 7.12
N PRO A 54 9.50 -16.22 7.95
CA PRO A 54 10.18 -17.44 7.57
C PRO A 54 9.14 -18.56 7.49
N GLU A 55 9.37 -19.50 6.57
CA GLU A 55 8.59 -20.75 6.44
C GLU A 55 8.38 -21.47 7.79
#